data_AF-A0A7S4IF87-F1
#
_entry.id   AF-A0A7S4IF87-F1
#
_cell.length_a   1.000
_cell.length_b   1.000
_cell.length_c   1.000
_cell.angle_alpha   90.00
_cell.angle_beta   90.00
_cell.angle_gamma   90.00
#
_symmetry.space_group_name_H-M   'P 1'
#
loop_
_entity.id
_entity.type
_entity.pdbx_description
1 polymer ?
#
loop_
_entity_poly.entity_id
_entity_poly.type
_entity_poly.pdbx_seq_one_letter_code
_entity_poly.pdbx_strand_id
1 'polypeptide(L)'
;GNFVPSMTIGAIMGRLTGVFLIETGLSTSADPGAYALMGAAAMLGGVTRMTLTLACLLVEVTKDVPALLPMMFVLVLAKSVGDLLSPSFDHGMMHVQHLPFLEEQPPREFNILTARDVMARSVVVLKEVEKVGDILAVLKRTTHNGFPIVDVGQHSRCTFFVGLLLKRQLLAVLRERVWELQAKGLPLTDHG
;
A
#
# COMPACT_ATOMS: atom_id res chain seq x y z
N GLY A 1 -1.71 18.59 -3.75
CA GLY A 1 -1.76 18.08 -2.37
C GLY A 1 -2.90 18.74 -1.63
N ASN A 2 -3.65 17.99 -0.82
CA ASN A 2 -4.89 18.47 -0.18
C ASN A 2 -4.74 18.84 1.32
N PHE A 3 -3.54 18.72 1.88
CA PHE A 3 -3.29 18.94 3.31
C PHE A 3 -3.52 20.41 3.73
N VAL A 4 -2.84 21.36 3.10
CA VAL A 4 -2.94 22.78 3.48
C VAL A 4 -4.36 23.32 3.32
N PRO A 5 -5.07 23.11 2.18
CA PRO A 5 -6.45 23.57 2.04
C PRO A 5 -7.38 23.01 3.12
N SER A 6 -7.29 21.71 3.40
CA SER A 6 -8.13 21.05 4.40
C SER A 6 -7.84 21.53 5.82
N MET A 7 -6.56 21.77 6.17
CA MET A 7 -6.20 22.42 7.45
C MET A 7 -6.81 23.81 7.56
N THR A 8 -6.71 24.62 6.51
CA THR A 8 -7.21 26.01 6.56
C THR A 8 -8.73 26.05 6.73
N ILE A 9 -9.48 25.18 6.04
CA ILE A 9 -10.93 25.08 6.20
C ILE A 9 -11.29 24.64 7.62
N GLY A 10 -10.61 23.62 8.14
CA GLY A 10 -10.79 23.17 9.51
C GLY A 10 -10.44 24.23 10.55
N ALA A 11 -9.38 25.00 10.34
CA ALA A 11 -8.95 26.07 11.21
C ALA A 11 -9.96 27.22 11.26
N ILE A 12 -10.51 27.61 10.10
CA ILE A 12 -11.56 28.62 10.01
C ILE A 12 -12.80 28.15 10.79
N MET A 13 -13.25 26.92 10.54
CA MET A 13 -14.41 26.35 11.23
C MET A 13 -14.19 26.24 12.74
N GLY A 14 -13.00 25.78 13.16
CA GLY A 14 -12.63 25.68 14.57
C GLY A 14 -12.54 27.05 15.26
N ARG A 15 -12.02 28.06 14.57
CA ARG A 15 -11.98 29.42 15.11
C ARG A 15 -13.37 30.02 15.25
N LEU A 16 -14.25 29.78 14.27
CA LEU A 16 -15.64 30.23 14.32
C LEU A 16 -16.39 29.59 15.50
N THR A 17 -16.22 28.29 15.74
CA THR A 17 -16.83 27.63 16.91
C THR A 17 -16.27 28.14 18.23
N GLY A 18 -14.95 28.37 18.31
CA GLY A 18 -14.31 28.96 19.49
C GLY A 18 -14.83 30.37 19.82
N VAL A 19 -14.92 31.26 18.83
CA VAL A 19 -15.49 32.61 19.01
C VAL A 19 -16.96 32.55 19.42
N PHE A 20 -17.75 31.68 18.77
CA PHE A 20 -19.16 31.50 19.11
C PHE A 20 -19.37 31.02 20.57
N LEU A 21 -18.52 30.13 21.07
CA LEU A 21 -18.56 29.66 22.47
C LEU A 21 -18.25 30.77 23.49
N ILE A 22 -17.38 31.71 23.12
CA ILE A 22 -17.04 32.87 23.96
C ILE A 22 -18.20 33.87 23.97
N GLU A 23 -18.73 34.20 22.79
CA GLU A 23 -19.84 35.16 22.62
C GLU A 23 -21.13 34.69 23.33
N THR A 24 -21.41 33.39 23.33
CA THR A 24 -22.57 32.80 24.02
C THR A 24 -22.38 32.68 25.54
N GLY A 25 -21.21 33.03 26.07
CA GLY A 25 -20.89 32.93 27.50
C GLY A 25 -20.75 31.50 28.01
N LEU A 26 -20.74 30.50 27.12
CA LEU A 26 -20.58 29.09 27.47
C LEU A 26 -19.16 28.77 27.97
N SER A 27 -18.16 29.52 27.50
CA SER A 27 -16.78 29.39 27.95
C SER A 27 -16.09 30.75 27.98
N THR A 28 -15.73 31.21 29.18
CA THR A 28 -15.04 32.50 29.37
C THR A 28 -13.52 32.42 29.20
N SER A 29 -12.96 31.21 29.14
CA SER A 29 -11.51 30.95 29.12
C SER A 29 -11.06 30.12 27.90
N ALA A 30 -11.90 30.01 26.87
CA ALA A 30 -11.56 29.32 25.63
C ALA A 30 -10.58 30.17 24.80
N ASP A 31 -9.40 29.64 24.48
CA ASP A 31 -8.50 30.26 23.50
C ASP A 31 -8.96 29.93 22.06
N PRO A 32 -9.36 30.92 21.24
CA PRO A 32 -9.74 30.69 19.85
C PRO A 32 -8.65 30.02 19.01
N GLY A 33 -7.37 30.18 19.38
CA GLY A 33 -6.23 29.54 18.73
C GLY A 33 -6.24 28.02 18.90
N ALA A 34 -6.45 27.55 20.13
CA ALA A 34 -6.59 26.12 20.43
C ALA A 34 -7.76 25.47 19.66
N TYR A 35 -8.91 26.13 19.58
CA TYR A 35 -10.05 25.60 18.81
C TYR A 35 -9.80 25.58 17.30
N ALA A 36 -9.08 26.57 16.76
CA ALA A 36 -8.66 26.56 15.36
C ALA A 36 -7.74 25.37 15.07
N LEU A 37 -6.77 25.07 15.94
CA LEU A 37 -5.90 23.91 15.81
C LEU A 37 -6.69 22.60 15.84
N MET A 38 -7.62 22.46 16.78
CA MET A 38 -8.45 21.26 16.94
C MET A 38 -9.38 21.06 15.72
N GLY A 39 -9.94 22.14 15.17
CA GLY A 39 -10.72 22.11 13.93
C GLY A 39 -9.89 21.73 12.72
N ALA A 40 -8.66 22.24 12.60
CA ALA A 40 -7.72 21.85 11.56
C ALA A 40 -7.38 20.35 11.63
N ALA A 41 -7.12 19.85 12.84
CA ALA A 41 -6.89 18.44 13.11
C ALA A 41 -8.10 17.57 12.73
N ALA A 42 -9.30 17.96 13.16
CA ALA A 42 -10.55 17.25 12.87
C ALA A 42 -10.82 17.14 11.36
N MET A 43 -10.70 18.24 10.63
CA MET A 43 -10.95 18.26 9.19
C MET A 43 -9.93 17.38 8.45
N LEU A 44 -8.64 17.51 8.79
CA LEU A 44 -7.61 16.69 8.16
C LEU A 44 -7.71 15.20 8.50
N GLY A 45 -7.92 14.87 9.77
CA GLY A 45 -8.08 13.49 10.21
C GLY A 45 -9.34 12.85 9.63
N GLY A 46 -10.39 13.64 9.43
CA GLY A 46 -11.61 13.22 8.74
C GLY A 46 -11.39 12.93 7.25
N VAL A 47 -10.62 13.76 6.54
CA VAL A 47 -10.37 13.57 5.09
C VAL A 47 -9.39 12.43 4.81
N THR A 48 -8.28 12.40 5.55
CA THR A 48 -7.17 11.45 5.30
C THR A 48 -7.28 10.14 6.06
N ARG A 49 -8.12 10.08 7.11
CA ARG A 49 -8.21 8.96 8.07
C ARG A 49 -6.90 8.64 8.80
N MET A 50 -5.92 9.53 8.77
CA MET A 50 -4.65 9.40 9.49
C MET A 50 -4.76 10.00 10.90
N THR A 51 -4.57 9.19 11.94
CA THR A 51 -4.72 9.63 13.34
C THR A 51 -3.38 9.80 14.04
N LEU A 52 -2.54 8.77 14.10
CA LEU A 52 -1.29 8.80 14.87
C LEU A 52 -0.25 9.76 14.27
N THR A 53 0.00 9.65 12.96
CA THR A 53 0.98 10.47 12.25
C THR A 53 0.59 11.95 12.27
N LEU A 54 -0.70 12.24 12.09
CA LEU A 54 -1.23 13.60 12.13
C LEU A 54 -1.17 14.20 13.53
N ALA A 55 -1.51 13.44 14.58
CA ALA A 55 -1.39 13.89 15.97
C ALA A 55 0.07 14.25 16.31
N CYS A 56 1.01 13.38 15.92
CA CYS A 56 2.43 13.61 16.12
C CYS A 56 2.91 14.87 15.38
N LEU A 57 2.51 15.04 14.11
CA LEU A 57 2.87 16.21 13.31
C LEU A 57 2.35 17.50 13.93
N LEU A 58 1.10 17.53 14.39
CA LEU A 58 0.50 18.72 14.96
C LEU A 58 1.16 19.11 16.30
N VAL A 59 1.42 18.14 17.17
CA VAL A 59 2.14 18.37 18.43
C VAL A 59 3.56 18.85 18.19
N GLU A 60 4.25 18.31 17.19
CA GLU A 60 5.61 18.72 16.86
C GLU A 60 5.65 20.17 16.32
N VAL A 61 4.64 20.56 15.54
CA VAL A 61 4.51 21.93 15.00
C VAL A 61 4.14 22.93 16.10
N THR A 62 3.22 22.58 16.99
CA THR A 62 2.79 23.49 18.07
C THR A 62 3.73 23.49 19.26
N LYS A 63 4.60 22.47 19.37
CA LYS A 63 5.49 22.24 20.52
C LYS A 63 4.74 22.16 21.85
N ASP A 64 3.48 21.70 21.82
CA ASP A 64 2.62 21.58 23.00
C ASP A 64 2.17 20.13 23.21
N VAL A 65 2.98 19.39 23.99
CA VAL A 65 2.75 17.97 24.29
C VAL A 65 1.51 17.73 25.16
N PRO A 66 1.21 18.54 26.20
CA PRO A 66 -0.04 18.42 26.95
C PRO A 66 -1.32 18.39 26.09
N ALA A 67 -1.34 19.11 24.96
CA ALA A 67 -2.47 19.13 24.03
C ALA A 67 -2.60 17.86 23.16
N LEU A 68 -1.68 16.90 23.27
CA LEU A 68 -1.71 15.65 22.50
C LEU A 68 -2.97 14.81 22.78
N LEU A 69 -3.29 14.59 24.05
CA LEU A 69 -4.44 13.76 24.45
C LEU A 69 -5.78 14.27 23.87
N PRO A 70 -6.14 15.56 24.03
CA PRO A 70 -7.37 16.07 23.43
C PRO A 70 -7.33 16.05 21.90
N MET A 71 -6.18 16.32 21.27
CA MET A 71 -6.03 16.20 19.80
C MET A 71 -6.29 14.76 19.31
N MET A 72 -5.75 13.75 19.99
CA MET A 72 -6.00 12.36 19.64
C MET A 72 -7.48 11.99 19.77
N PHE A 73 -8.14 12.46 20.83
CA PHE A 73 -9.58 12.25 21.01
C PHE A 73 -10.39 12.82 19.84
N VAL A 74 -10.12 14.06 19.44
CA VAL A 74 -10.78 14.71 18.30
C VAL A 74 -10.49 13.97 16.98
N LEU A 75 -9.25 13.53 16.76
CA LEU A 75 -8.87 12.78 15.58
C LEU A 75 -9.57 11.42 15.48
N VAL A 76 -9.71 10.71 16.60
CA VAL A 76 -10.45 9.43 16.64
C VAL A 76 -11.93 9.66 16.38
N LEU A 77 -12.54 10.71 16.95
CA LEU A 77 -13.93 11.05 16.67
C LEU A 77 -14.14 11.41 15.20
N ALA A 78 -13.30 12.27 14.63
CA ALA A 78 -13.37 12.65 13.23
C ALA A 78 -13.18 11.45 12.29
N LYS A 79 -12.23 10.57 12.61
CA LYS A 79 -12.03 9.31 11.89
C LYS A 79 -13.28 8.45 11.95
N SER A 80 -13.80 8.18 13.14
CA SER A 80 -14.96 7.32 13.36
C SER A 80 -16.22 7.82 12.65
N VAL A 81 -16.51 9.12 12.78
CA VAL A 81 -17.67 9.76 12.15
C VAL A 81 -17.58 9.64 10.64
N GLY A 82 -16.42 9.93 10.06
CA GLY A 82 -16.37 9.84 8.62
C GLY A 82 -16.19 8.40 8.10
N ASP A 83 -15.59 7.47 8.84
CA ASP A 83 -15.55 6.04 8.46
C ASP A 83 -16.99 5.49 8.34
N LEU A 84 -17.94 6.02 9.12
CA LEU A 84 -19.37 5.74 9.01
C LEU A 84 -20.02 6.34 7.74
N LEU A 85 -19.55 7.52 7.30
CA LEU A 85 -20.17 8.25 6.19
C LEU A 85 -19.60 7.88 4.82
N SER A 86 -18.28 7.72 4.70
CA SER A 86 -17.59 7.56 3.42
C SER A 86 -16.18 7.01 3.57
N PRO A 87 -15.67 6.27 2.56
CA PRO A 87 -14.26 5.89 2.50
C PRO A 87 -13.35 7.13 2.49
N SER A 88 -12.08 6.95 2.83
CA SER A 88 -11.12 8.07 2.82
C SER A 88 -10.99 8.68 1.42
N PHE A 89 -10.63 9.97 1.37
CA PHE A 89 -10.39 10.66 0.10
C PHE A 89 -9.32 9.96 -0.73
N ASP A 90 -8.25 9.49 -0.08
CA ASP A 90 -7.13 8.82 -0.75
C ASP A 90 -7.55 7.47 -1.34
N HIS A 91 -8.35 6.67 -0.63
CA HIS A 91 -8.92 5.42 -1.17
C HIS A 91 -9.83 5.71 -2.38
N GLY A 92 -10.65 6.77 -2.32
CA GLY A 92 -11.48 7.19 -3.45
C GLY A 92 -10.63 7.54 -4.68
N MET A 93 -9.53 8.27 -4.50
CA MET A 93 -8.61 8.61 -5.59
C MET A 93 -7.95 7.35 -6.20
N MET A 94 -7.55 6.39 -5.37
CA MET A 94 -6.98 5.12 -5.85
C MET A 94 -7.96 4.34 -6.72
N HIS A 95 -9.25 4.31 -6.34
CA HIS A 95 -10.29 3.69 -7.16
C HIS A 95 -10.46 4.38 -8.51
N VAL A 96 -10.45 5.71 -8.54
CA VAL A 96 -10.53 6.48 -9.80
C VAL A 96 -9.32 6.20 -10.69
N GLN A 97 -8.13 6.05 -10.12
CA GLN A 97 -6.90 5.75 -10.85
C GLN A 97 -6.73 4.29 -11.26
N HIS A 98 -7.67 3.41 -10.88
CA HIS A 98 -7.62 1.96 -11.19
C HIS A 98 -6.30 1.29 -10.72
N LEU A 99 -5.76 1.78 -9.61
CA LEU A 99 -4.54 1.23 -9.03
C LEU A 99 -4.84 -0.08 -8.30
N PRO A 100 -4.10 -1.18 -8.55
CA PRO A 100 -4.24 -2.41 -7.78
C PRO A 100 -3.65 -2.20 -6.39
N PHE A 101 -4.50 -1.82 -5.43
CA PHE A 101 -4.14 -1.64 -4.03
C PHE A 101 -4.62 -2.85 -3.21
N LEU A 102 -3.76 -3.33 -2.31
CA LEU A 102 -4.09 -4.41 -1.38
C LEU A 102 -4.30 -3.82 0.02
N GLU A 103 -5.49 -3.97 0.55
CA GLU A 103 -5.84 -3.54 1.91
C GLU A 103 -5.14 -4.43 2.96
N GLU A 104 -4.92 -3.88 4.15
CA GLU A 104 -4.27 -4.60 5.27
C GLU A 104 -5.06 -5.84 5.71
N GLN A 105 -6.38 -5.76 5.63
CA GLN A 105 -7.27 -6.86 5.96
C GLN A 105 -8.12 -7.20 4.74
N PRO A 106 -8.23 -8.49 4.37
CA PRO A 106 -9.13 -8.88 3.30
C PRO A 106 -10.59 -8.60 3.70
N PRO A 107 -11.46 -8.25 2.74
CA PRO A 107 -12.90 -8.16 2.98
C PRO A 107 -13.46 -9.44 3.60
N ARG A 108 -14.46 -9.31 4.47
CA ARG A 108 -15.03 -10.47 5.20
C ARG A 108 -15.61 -11.52 4.25
N GLU A 109 -16.04 -11.10 3.06
CA GLU A 109 -16.54 -11.93 1.99
C GLU A 109 -15.47 -12.92 1.47
N PHE A 110 -14.19 -12.63 1.66
CA PHE A 110 -13.10 -13.51 1.18
C PHE A 110 -12.83 -14.68 2.13
N ASN A 111 -13.39 -14.70 3.34
CA ASN A 111 -13.20 -15.81 4.29
C ASN A 111 -13.76 -17.15 3.80
N ILE A 112 -14.69 -17.13 2.84
CA ILE A 112 -15.25 -18.35 2.22
C ILE A 112 -14.49 -18.79 0.96
N LEU A 113 -13.58 -17.96 0.44
CA LEU A 113 -12.84 -18.24 -0.78
C LEU A 113 -11.58 -19.03 -0.46
N THR A 114 -11.28 -20.03 -1.27
CA THR A 114 -10.02 -20.78 -1.18
C THR A 114 -9.01 -20.25 -2.18
N ALA A 115 -7.71 -20.50 -1.95
CA ALA A 115 -6.66 -20.13 -2.89
C ALA A 115 -6.91 -20.69 -4.31
N ARG A 116 -7.60 -21.84 -4.41
CA ARG A 116 -7.99 -22.47 -5.67
C ARG A 116 -8.99 -21.63 -6.48
N ASP A 117 -9.80 -20.82 -5.82
CA ASP A 117 -10.83 -20.00 -6.45
C ASP A 117 -10.24 -18.71 -7.03
N VAL A 118 -9.15 -18.21 -6.44
CA VAL A 118 -8.49 -16.96 -6.82
C VAL A 118 -7.30 -17.18 -7.77
N MET A 119 -6.63 -18.34 -7.70
CA MET A 119 -5.42 -18.58 -8.50
C MET A 119 -5.69 -18.65 -10.01
N ALA A 120 -4.73 -18.18 -10.81
CA ALA A 120 -4.72 -18.40 -12.26
C ALA A 120 -4.49 -19.88 -12.58
N ARG A 121 -5.34 -20.47 -13.44
CA ARG A 121 -5.28 -21.91 -13.76
C ARG A 121 -4.31 -22.27 -14.89
N SER A 122 -4.15 -21.38 -15.86
CA SER A 122 -3.26 -21.57 -17.01
C SER A 122 -1.88 -20.97 -16.72
N VAL A 123 -1.09 -21.65 -15.89
CA VAL A 123 0.25 -21.18 -15.52
C VAL A 123 1.28 -21.63 -16.55
N VAL A 124 2.12 -20.70 -17.03
CA VAL A 124 3.23 -21.02 -17.93
C VAL A 124 4.42 -21.46 -17.09
N VAL A 125 4.76 -22.74 -17.16
CA VAL A 125 5.86 -23.36 -16.40
C VAL A 125 7.11 -23.52 -17.27
N LEU A 126 8.28 -23.50 -16.64
CA LEU A 126 9.56 -23.90 -17.23
C LEU A 126 10.05 -25.19 -16.54
N LYS A 127 10.78 -26.04 -17.24
CA LYS A 127 11.42 -27.22 -16.63
C LYS A 127 12.78 -26.83 -16.05
N GLU A 128 13.28 -27.65 -15.13
CA GLU A 128 14.63 -27.49 -14.56
C GLU A 128 15.71 -27.45 -15.67
N VAL A 129 15.56 -28.31 -16.68
CA VAL A 129 16.40 -28.30 -17.88
C VAL A 129 15.53 -27.97 -19.09
N GLU A 130 15.59 -26.72 -19.54
CA GLU A 130 14.87 -26.23 -20.72
C GLU A 130 15.79 -25.80 -21.86
N LYS A 131 15.26 -25.83 -23.09
CA LYS A 131 15.99 -25.31 -24.25
C LYS A 131 15.92 -23.80 -24.28
N VAL A 132 17.05 -23.16 -24.57
CA VAL A 132 17.17 -21.70 -24.70
C VAL A 132 16.16 -21.13 -25.71
N GLY A 133 15.92 -21.84 -26.82
CA GLY A 133 14.93 -21.46 -27.83
C GLY A 133 13.50 -21.41 -27.27
N ASP A 134 13.13 -22.37 -26.43
CA ASP A 134 11.80 -22.47 -25.83
C ASP A 134 11.62 -21.38 -24.75
N ILE A 135 12.66 -21.08 -23.96
CA ILE A 135 12.67 -19.96 -23.03
C ILE A 135 12.47 -18.63 -23.76
N LEU A 136 13.19 -18.40 -24.87
CA LEU A 136 13.05 -17.17 -25.66
C LEU A 136 11.64 -17.06 -26.28
N ALA A 137 11.07 -18.17 -26.74
CA ALA A 137 9.70 -18.21 -27.25
C ALA A 137 8.68 -17.84 -26.17
N VAL A 138 8.82 -18.39 -24.96
CA VAL A 138 7.96 -18.08 -23.81
C VAL A 138 8.08 -16.61 -23.40
N LEU A 139 9.30 -16.07 -23.35
CA LEU A 139 9.56 -14.67 -22.99
C LEU A 139 8.99 -13.67 -24.01
N LYS A 140 8.92 -14.04 -25.28
CA LYS A 140 8.29 -13.24 -26.35
C LYS A 140 6.78 -13.36 -26.37
N ARG A 141 6.23 -14.55 -26.06
CA ARG A 141 4.79 -14.82 -26.12
C ARG A 141 4.02 -14.32 -24.90
N THR A 142 4.70 -14.14 -23.76
CA THR A 142 4.05 -13.84 -22.48
C THR A 142 4.53 -12.53 -21.86
N THR A 143 3.63 -11.86 -21.14
CA THR A 143 3.91 -10.62 -20.37
C THR A 143 4.21 -10.89 -18.90
N HIS A 144 4.30 -12.16 -18.48
CA HIS A 144 4.57 -12.53 -17.11
C HIS A 144 6.00 -12.17 -16.68
N ASN A 145 6.15 -11.77 -15.42
CA ASN A 145 7.44 -11.39 -14.84
C ASN A 145 8.07 -12.48 -13.96
N GLY A 146 7.36 -13.59 -13.72
CA GLY A 146 7.84 -14.73 -12.95
C GLY A 146 7.32 -16.03 -13.57
N PHE A 147 8.19 -17.03 -13.61
CA PHE A 147 7.93 -18.34 -14.18
C PHE A 147 8.27 -19.42 -13.13
N PRO A 148 7.30 -20.24 -12.71
CA PRO A 148 7.57 -21.38 -11.86
C PRO A 148 8.35 -22.46 -12.62
N ILE A 149 9.36 -23.01 -11.96
CA ILE A 149 10.16 -24.14 -12.41
C ILE A 149 9.57 -25.43 -11.84
N VAL A 150 9.34 -26.40 -12.71
CA VAL A 150 8.87 -27.73 -12.34
C VAL A 150 9.90 -28.79 -12.72
N ASP A 151 10.12 -29.74 -11.84
CA ASP A 151 10.84 -30.97 -12.19
C ASP A 151 9.89 -31.89 -12.96
N VAL A 152 10.38 -32.43 -14.06
CA VAL A 152 9.68 -33.40 -14.89
C VAL A 152 10.42 -34.71 -14.71
N GLY A 153 10.02 -35.48 -13.70
CA GLY A 153 10.63 -36.78 -13.43
C GLY A 153 10.59 -37.72 -14.65
N GLN A 154 11.47 -38.74 -14.64
CA GLN A 154 11.74 -39.66 -15.77
C GLN A 154 10.49 -40.38 -16.35
N HIS A 155 9.36 -40.39 -15.65
CA HIS A 155 8.11 -41.04 -16.07
C HIS A 155 6.99 -40.08 -16.52
N SER A 156 7.30 -38.82 -16.84
CA SER A 156 6.32 -37.81 -17.34
C SER A 156 5.11 -37.55 -16.42
N ARG A 157 5.13 -38.06 -15.19
CA ARG A 157 4.12 -37.84 -14.15
C ARG A 157 4.81 -37.77 -12.79
N CYS A 158 5.28 -36.58 -12.45
CA CYS A 158 5.33 -35.97 -11.12
C CYS A 158 6.00 -34.60 -11.27
N THR A 159 5.20 -33.57 -11.06
CA THR A 159 5.47 -32.15 -11.31
C THR A 159 5.80 -31.45 -9.99
N PHE A 160 6.97 -31.72 -9.43
CA PHE A 160 7.38 -31.05 -8.20
C PHE A 160 7.77 -29.61 -8.50
N PHE A 161 7.26 -28.66 -7.70
CA PHE A 161 7.68 -27.27 -7.79
C PHE A 161 9.10 -27.15 -7.22
N VAL A 162 10.04 -26.72 -8.05
CA VAL A 162 11.45 -26.55 -7.67
C VAL A 162 11.70 -25.12 -7.19
N GLY A 163 11.15 -24.13 -7.90
CA GLY A 163 11.38 -22.73 -7.58
C GLY A 163 10.70 -21.76 -8.53
N LEU A 164 10.98 -20.47 -8.39
CA LEU A 164 10.44 -19.41 -9.23
C LEU A 164 11.58 -18.57 -9.79
N LEU A 165 11.63 -18.41 -11.12
CA LEU A 165 12.59 -17.55 -11.80
C LEU A 165 11.91 -16.30 -12.34
N LEU A 166 12.50 -15.14 -12.08
CA LEU A 166 12.00 -13.89 -12.62
C LEU A 166 12.46 -13.68 -14.06
N LYS A 167 11.64 -13.00 -14.86
CA LYS A 167 11.97 -12.58 -16.22
C LYS A 167 13.30 -11.83 -16.29
N ARG A 168 13.60 -10.98 -15.30
CA ARG A 168 14.87 -10.25 -15.21
C ARG A 168 16.08 -11.17 -15.04
N GLN A 169 15.95 -12.23 -14.23
CA GLN A 169 17.03 -13.21 -14.03
C GLN A 169 17.26 -14.02 -15.31
N LEU A 170 16.18 -14.48 -15.96
CA LEU A 170 16.29 -15.17 -17.25
C LEU A 170 16.96 -14.29 -18.32
N LEU A 171 16.62 -13.00 -18.38
CA LEU A 171 17.24 -12.06 -19.32
C LEU A 171 18.73 -11.84 -19.03
N ALA A 172 19.14 -11.81 -17.75
CA ALA A 172 20.55 -11.73 -17.37
C ALA A 172 21.33 -12.97 -17.84
N VAL A 173 20.79 -14.16 -17.55
CA VAL A 173 21.37 -15.45 -17.98
C VAL A 173 21.48 -15.54 -19.51
N LEU A 174 20.46 -15.05 -20.23
CA LEU A 174 20.46 -14.97 -21.70
C LEU A 174 21.51 -14.00 -22.26
N ARG A 175 21.71 -12.87 -21.59
CA ARG A 175 22.69 -11.85 -22.00
C ARG A 175 24.12 -12.34 -21.81
N GLU A 176 24.39 -13.01 -20.71
CA GLU A 176 25.74 -13.51 -20.36
C GLU A 176 26.08 -14.85 -21.02
N ARG A 177 25.12 -15.46 -21.72
CA ARG A 177 25.27 -16.77 -22.38
C ARG A 177 25.87 -17.82 -21.45
N VAL A 178 25.35 -17.87 -20.23
CA VAL A 178 25.90 -18.67 -19.13
C VAL A 178 26.02 -20.17 -19.48
N TRP A 179 25.15 -20.68 -20.34
CA TRP A 179 25.24 -22.06 -20.84
C TRP A 179 26.53 -22.34 -21.63
N GLU A 180 27.09 -21.35 -22.32
CA GLU A 180 28.37 -21.48 -23.02
C GLU A 180 29.54 -21.55 -22.02
N LEU A 181 29.43 -20.84 -20.90
CA LEU A 181 30.44 -20.85 -19.82
C LEU A 181 30.42 -22.20 -19.08
N GLN A 182 29.23 -22.71 -18.80
CA GLN A 182 29.05 -24.02 -18.18
C GLN A 182 29.49 -25.16 -19.11
N ALA A 183 29.21 -25.08 -20.41
CA ALA A 183 29.73 -26.03 -21.40
C ALA A 183 31.27 -25.99 -21.53
N LYS A 184 31.89 -24.86 -21.18
CA LYS A 184 33.35 -24.68 -21.12
C LYS A 184 33.95 -25.00 -19.74
N GLY A 185 33.14 -25.35 -18.75
CA GLY A 185 33.60 -25.70 -17.39
C GLY A 185 34.13 -24.53 -16.55
N LEU A 186 33.80 -23.27 -16.90
CA LEU A 186 34.19 -22.11 -16.09
C LEU A 186 33.19 -21.90 -14.93
N PRO A 187 33.67 -21.51 -13.73
CA PRO A 187 32.80 -21.21 -12.59
C PRO A 187 31.95 -19.96 -12.87
N LEU A 188 30.71 -19.98 -12.38
CA LEU A 188 29.80 -18.83 -12.39
C LEU A 188 30.38 -17.77 -11.47
N THR A 189 30.93 -16.69 -12.03
CA THR A 189 31.39 -15.54 -11.25
C THR A 189 30.19 -14.74 -10.77
N ASP A 190 29.92 -14.79 -9.47
CA ASP A 190 28.92 -13.94 -8.80
C ASP A 190 29.31 -12.46 -8.97
N HIS A 191 28.63 -11.78 -9.88
CA HIS A 191 28.59 -10.32 -9.92
C HIS A 191 27.23 -9.88 -9.38
N GLY A 192 27.17 -9.73 -8.05
CA GLY A 192 26.06 -9.12 -7.32
C GLY A 192 25.96 -7.61 -7.52
#